data_AF-A3IX05-F1
#
_entry.id   AF-A3IX05-F1
#
_cell.length_a   1.000
_cell.length_b   1.000
_cell.length_c   1.000
_cell.angle_alpha   90.00
_cell.angle_beta   90.00
_cell.angle_gamma   90.00
#
_symmetry.space_group_name_H-M   'P 1'
#
loop_
_entity.id
_entity.type
_entity.pdbx_description
1 polymer ?
#
loop_
_entity_poly.entity_id
_entity_poly.type
_entity_poly.pdbx_seq_one_letter_code
_entity_poly.pdbx_strand_id
1 'polypeptide(L)'
;MEPFTTAKILEFVIGAVITMGVENLPTATKKLWQTIRNRLQHQPVASTAIGEIEENHSPNQIQNLAPFLDVEMLNDETFKQEVQQLAKEAMNQDKETINIHIANANSSPVVGKQDGSNNTIIGTQVNLGKE
;
A
#
# COMPACT_ATOMS: atom_id res chain seq x y z
N MET A 1 -9.14 -6.81 20.36
CA MET A 1 -8.37 -5.99 19.39
C MET A 1 -9.20 -4.76 19.12
N GLU A 2 -8.64 -3.57 19.29
CA GLU A 2 -9.34 -2.33 18.99
C GLU A 2 -9.43 -2.13 17.47
N PRO A 3 -10.58 -1.69 16.93
CA PRO A 3 -10.71 -1.37 15.51
C PRO A 3 -9.81 -0.17 15.18
N PHE A 4 -9.32 -0.11 13.94
CA PHE A 4 -8.59 1.07 13.46
C PHE A 4 -9.52 2.27 13.46
N THR A 5 -9.04 3.43 13.90
CA THR A 5 -9.81 4.67 13.79
C THR A 5 -9.88 5.12 12.34
N THR A 6 -10.95 5.80 11.97
CA THR A 6 -11.15 6.41 10.65
C THR A 6 -9.96 7.26 10.23
N ALA A 7 -9.47 8.11 11.15
CA ALA A 7 -8.30 8.93 10.93
C ALA A 7 -7.07 8.10 10.56
N LYS A 8 -6.78 7.03 11.31
CA LYS A 8 -5.61 6.18 11.07
C LYS A 8 -5.69 5.42 9.74
N ILE A 9 -6.90 5.00 9.35
CA ILE A 9 -7.14 4.36 8.04
C ILE A 9 -6.85 5.37 6.92
N LEU A 10 -7.38 6.59 7.05
CA LEU A 10 -7.21 7.66 6.08
C LEU A 10 -5.76 8.13 5.98
N GLU A 11 -5.08 8.36 7.10
CA GLU A 11 -3.66 8.72 7.15
C GLU A 11 -2.78 7.71 6.40
N PHE A 12 -3.03 6.42 6.62
CA PHE A 12 -2.28 5.36 5.94
C PHE A 12 -2.56 5.33 4.44
N VAL A 13 -3.84 5.26 4.04
CA VAL A 13 -4.18 5.07 2.62
C VAL A 13 -3.91 6.34 1.79
N ILE A 14 -4.18 7.53 2.33
CA ILE A 14 -3.92 8.81 1.66
C ILE A 14 -2.42 9.07 1.60
N GLY A 15 -1.67 8.78 2.67
CA GLY A 15 -0.22 8.87 2.66
C GLY A 15 0.40 8.00 1.56
N ALA A 16 -0.10 6.78 1.38
CA ALA A 16 0.33 5.89 0.30
C ALA A 16 -0.05 6.44 -1.08
N VAL A 17 -1.26 6.96 -1.27
CA VAL A 17 -1.70 7.59 -2.53
C VAL A 17 -0.79 8.76 -2.90
N ILE A 18 -0.48 9.64 -1.95
CA ILE A 18 0.38 10.81 -2.15
C ILE A 18 1.82 10.41 -2.49
N THR A 19 2.34 9.39 -1.82
CA THR A 19 3.76 8.98 -1.95
C THR A 19 4.00 8.17 -3.21
N MET A 20 3.07 7.27 -3.55
CA MET A 20 3.27 6.27 -4.61
C MET A 20 2.43 6.57 -5.86
N GLY A 21 1.36 7.34 -5.73
CA GLY A 21 0.30 7.45 -6.73
C GLY A 21 -0.65 6.25 -6.70
N VAL A 22 -1.92 6.47 -7.04
CA VAL A 22 -2.99 5.44 -7.03
C VAL A 22 -2.61 4.20 -7.87
N GLU A 23 -1.87 4.40 -8.95
CA GLU A 23 -1.49 3.34 -9.88
C GLU A 23 -0.49 2.34 -9.27
N ASN A 24 0.42 2.81 -8.42
CA ASN A 24 1.53 2.02 -7.85
C ASN A 24 1.22 1.46 -6.46
N LEU A 25 -0.02 1.62 -5.97
CA LEU A 25 -0.42 1.12 -4.66
C LEU A 25 -0.36 -0.42 -4.60
N PRO A 26 0.10 -1.00 -3.46
CA PRO A 26 -0.06 -2.42 -3.18
C PRO A 26 -1.53 -2.85 -3.29
N THR A 27 -1.78 -4.11 -3.67
CA THR A 27 -3.14 -4.60 -3.95
C THR A 27 -4.14 -4.32 -2.83
N ALA A 28 -3.79 -4.58 -1.56
CA ALA A 28 -4.72 -4.32 -0.45
C ALA A 28 -4.93 -2.81 -0.22
N THR A 29 -3.88 -1.99 -0.29
CA THR A 29 -3.98 -0.52 -0.17
C THR A 29 -4.80 0.09 -1.30
N LYS A 30 -4.65 -0.42 -2.53
CA LYS A 30 -5.43 0.00 -3.70
C LYS A 30 -6.91 -0.35 -3.52
N LYS A 31 -7.22 -1.57 -3.06
CA LYS A 31 -8.59 -1.98 -2.75
C LYS A 31 -9.20 -1.12 -1.66
N LEU A 32 -8.47 -0.88 -0.56
CA LEU A 32 -8.90 0.00 0.52
C LEU A 32 -9.24 1.41 0.01
N TRP A 33 -8.35 2.01 -0.79
CA TRP A 33 -8.58 3.32 -1.39
C TRP A 33 -9.83 3.33 -2.28
N GLN A 34 -9.96 2.35 -3.17
CA GLN A 34 -11.10 2.25 -4.08
C GLN A 34 -12.43 2.04 -3.34
N THR A 35 -12.46 1.22 -2.29
CA THR A 35 -13.66 1.02 -1.46
C THR A 35 -14.10 2.32 -0.79
N ILE A 36 -13.17 3.07 -0.19
CA ILE A 36 -13.45 4.38 0.42
C ILE A 36 -13.90 5.38 -0.65
N ARG A 37 -13.16 5.52 -1.75
CA ARG A 37 -13.45 6.41 -2.87
C ARG A 37 -14.84 6.16 -3.44
N ASN A 38 -15.17 4.90 -3.74
CA ASN A 38 -16.45 4.54 -4.35
C ASN A 38 -17.63 4.82 -3.44
N ARG A 39 -17.44 4.74 -2.13
CA ARG A 39 -18.47 5.07 -1.15
C ARG A 39 -18.68 6.58 -1.04
N LEU A 40 -17.57 7.31 -0.88
CA LEU A 40 -17.58 8.74 -0.57
C LEU A 40 -17.79 9.64 -1.79
N GLN A 41 -17.54 9.19 -3.02
CA GLN A 41 -17.71 9.98 -4.25
C GLN A 41 -19.12 10.56 -4.45
N HIS A 42 -20.14 9.99 -3.80
CA HIS A 42 -21.51 10.49 -3.84
C HIS A 42 -21.69 11.81 -3.07
N GLN A 43 -20.77 12.14 -2.17
CA GLN A 43 -20.77 13.39 -1.43
C GLN A 43 -19.92 14.42 -2.18
N PRO A 44 -20.46 15.61 -2.53
CA PRO A 44 -19.73 16.59 -3.35
C PRO A 44 -18.43 17.06 -2.68
N VAL A 45 -18.47 17.33 -1.38
CA VAL A 45 -17.28 17.77 -0.61
C VAL A 45 -16.22 16.66 -0.55
N ALA A 46 -16.63 15.42 -0.33
CA ALA A 46 -15.70 14.30 -0.29
C ALA A 46 -15.12 13.99 -1.69
N SER A 47 -15.92 14.14 -2.75
CA SER A 47 -15.48 13.97 -4.13
C SER A 47 -14.41 15.01 -4.51
N THR A 48 -14.61 16.29 -4.15
CA THR A 48 -13.59 17.33 -4.32
C THR A 48 -12.31 16.99 -3.55
N ALA A 49 -12.43 16.58 -2.29
CA ALA A 49 -11.28 16.21 -1.47
C ALA A 49 -10.52 15.01 -2.03
N ILE A 50 -11.22 13.99 -2.55
CA ILE A 50 -10.61 12.85 -3.27
C ILE A 50 -9.84 13.33 -4.49
N GLY A 51 -10.43 14.19 -5.32
CA GLY A 51 -9.75 14.77 -6.48
C GLY A 51 -8.50 15.54 -6.09
N GLU A 52 -8.55 16.35 -5.03
CA GLU A 52 -7.38 17.07 -4.53
C GLU A 52 -6.27 16.15 -3.98
N ILE A 53 -6.61 14.98 -3.45
CA ILE A 53 -5.63 13.96 -3.04
C ILE A 53 -5.01 13.30 -4.26
N GLU A 54 -5.81 12.89 -5.24
CA GLU A 54 -5.34 12.16 -6.42
C GLU A 54 -4.55 13.06 -7.38
N GLU A 55 -4.96 14.31 -7.57
CA GLU A 55 -4.35 15.23 -8.55
C GLU A 55 -3.29 16.13 -7.93
N ASN A 56 -3.55 16.69 -6.74
CA ASN A 56 -2.68 17.70 -6.11
C ASN A 56 -1.89 17.13 -4.92
N HIS A 57 -2.05 15.84 -4.62
CA HIS A 57 -1.35 15.15 -3.54
C HIS A 57 -1.49 15.88 -2.19
N SER A 58 -2.67 16.46 -1.93
CA SER A 58 -2.89 17.35 -0.78
C SER A 58 -3.21 16.56 0.51
N PRO A 59 -2.30 16.51 1.50
CA PRO A 59 -2.50 15.71 2.73
C PRO A 59 -3.56 16.31 3.66
N ASN A 60 -3.84 17.60 3.56
CA ASN A 60 -4.81 18.29 4.42
C ASN A 60 -6.26 17.85 4.17
N GLN A 61 -6.52 17.09 3.11
CA GLN A 61 -7.84 16.59 2.75
C GLN A 61 -8.35 15.47 3.67
N ILE A 62 -7.48 14.88 4.50
CA ILE A 62 -7.87 13.89 5.51
C ILE A 62 -8.97 14.46 6.42
N GLN A 63 -8.85 15.73 6.84
CA GLN A 63 -9.83 16.37 7.72
C GLN A 63 -11.21 16.54 7.06
N ASN A 64 -11.24 16.65 5.73
CA ASN A 64 -12.45 16.78 4.96
C ASN A 64 -13.10 15.41 4.76
N LEU A 65 -12.32 14.34 4.61
CA LEU A 65 -12.83 12.98 4.39
C LEU A 65 -13.21 12.22 5.66
N ALA A 66 -12.51 12.46 6.76
CA ALA A 66 -12.75 11.80 8.05
C ALA A 66 -14.22 11.81 8.50
N PRO A 67 -14.93 12.96 8.56
CA PRO A 67 -16.32 12.96 9.01
C PRO A 67 -17.26 12.15 8.11
N PHE A 68 -17.01 12.12 6.79
CA PHE A 68 -17.84 11.33 5.88
C PHE A 68 -17.59 9.83 6.03
N LEU A 69 -16.32 9.43 6.17
CA LEU A 69 -15.99 8.03 6.39
C LEU A 69 -16.53 7.52 7.75
N ASP A 70 -16.47 8.35 8.80
CA ASP A 70 -17.06 8.03 10.10
C ASP A 70 -18.58 7.79 10.00
N VAL A 71 -19.30 8.67 9.30
CA VAL A 71 -20.75 8.55 9.10
C VAL A 71 -21.09 7.28 8.32
N GLU A 72 -20.37 6.97 7.24
CA GLU A 72 -20.60 5.75 6.47
C GLU A 72 -20.31 4.49 7.28
N MET A 73 -19.23 4.47 8.07
CA MET A 73 -18.89 3.34 8.95
C MET A 73 -19.86 3.19 10.13
N LEU A 74 -20.52 4.28 10.56
CA LEU A 74 -21.56 4.23 11.58
C LEU A 74 -22.88 3.69 11.01
N ASN A 75 -23.23 4.10 9.78
CA ASN A 75 -24.50 3.76 9.14
C ASN A 75 -24.51 2.37 8.47
N ASP A 76 -23.35 1.89 8.02
CA ASP A 76 -23.22 0.63 7.30
C ASP A 76 -22.16 -0.26 7.96
N GLU A 77 -22.63 -1.23 8.75
CA GLU A 77 -21.77 -2.17 9.47
C GLU A 77 -20.98 -3.07 8.50
N THR A 78 -21.54 -3.43 7.35
CA THR A 78 -20.86 -4.28 6.37
C THR A 78 -19.69 -3.53 5.76
N PHE A 79 -19.94 -2.27 5.35
CA PHE A 79 -18.89 -1.38 4.86
C PHE A 79 -17.80 -1.15 5.92
N LYS A 80 -18.19 -0.92 7.19
CA LYS A 80 -17.23 -0.80 8.29
C LYS A 80 -16.34 -2.04 8.41
N GLN A 81 -16.91 -3.24 8.41
CA GLN A 81 -16.14 -4.48 8.51
C GLN A 81 -15.17 -4.64 7.32
N GLU A 82 -15.64 -4.35 6.10
CA GLU A 82 -14.82 -4.41 4.90
C GLU A 82 -13.64 -3.43 4.97
N VAL A 83 -13.88 -2.17 5.32
CA VAL A 83 -12.83 -1.15 5.46
C VAL A 83 -11.83 -1.53 6.56
N GLN A 84 -12.30 -2.03 7.70
CA GLN A 84 -11.44 -2.50 8.79
C GLN A 84 -10.55 -3.67 8.37
N GLN A 85 -11.14 -4.63 7.65
CA GLN A 85 -10.42 -5.79 7.14
C GLN A 85 -9.35 -5.37 6.13
N LEU A 86 -9.72 -4.55 5.14
CA LEU A 86 -8.79 -4.06 4.12
C LEU A 86 -7.67 -3.21 4.73
N ALA A 87 -7.97 -2.37 5.72
CA ALA A 87 -6.97 -1.61 6.47
C ALA A 87 -5.98 -2.53 7.19
N LYS A 88 -6.48 -3.58 7.84
CA LYS A 88 -5.63 -4.59 8.49
C LYS A 88 -4.71 -5.29 7.49
N GLU A 89 -5.26 -5.74 6.37
CA GLU A 89 -4.49 -6.41 5.32
C GLU A 89 -3.41 -5.48 4.75
N ALA A 90 -3.78 -4.24 4.42
CA ALA A 90 -2.84 -3.27 3.84
C ALA A 90 -1.70 -2.91 4.79
N MET A 91 -2.00 -2.68 6.08
CA MET A 91 -0.98 -2.39 7.09
C MET A 91 -0.12 -3.61 7.45
N ASN A 92 -0.62 -4.83 7.25
CA ASN A 92 0.17 -6.05 7.44
C ASN A 92 1.08 -6.32 6.22
N GLN A 93 0.62 -6.05 5.01
CA GLN A 93 1.44 -6.15 3.80
C GLN A 93 2.62 -5.16 3.79
N ASP A 94 2.40 -3.97 4.35
CA ASP A 94 3.47 -2.98 4.57
C ASP A 94 4.57 -3.56 5.49
N LYS A 95 4.18 -4.27 6.56
CA LYS A 95 5.12 -4.94 7.47
C LYS A 95 5.86 -6.13 6.85
N GLU A 96 5.20 -6.92 6.00
CA GLU A 96 5.88 -8.02 5.31
C GLU A 96 6.90 -7.52 4.29
N THR A 97 6.64 -6.38 3.64
CA THR A 97 7.61 -5.74 2.74
C THR A 97 8.86 -5.25 3.49
N ILE A 98 8.70 -4.80 4.75
CA ILE A 98 9.81 -4.44 5.63
C ILE A 98 10.55 -5.70 6.11
N ASN A 99 9.85 -6.80 6.43
CA ASN A 99 10.50 -8.04 6.85
C ASN A 99 11.30 -8.73 5.73
N ILE A 100 10.88 -8.63 4.46
CA ILE A 100 11.68 -9.15 3.34
C ILE A 100 12.97 -8.33 3.16
N HIS A 101 12.92 -7.01 3.37
CA HIS A 101 14.13 -6.18 3.32
C HIS A 101 15.05 -6.37 4.54
N ILE A 102 14.53 -6.63 5.74
CA ILE A 102 15.35 -6.86 6.95
C ILE A 102 15.90 -8.30 7.00
N ALA A 103 15.18 -9.29 6.47
CA ALA A 103 15.69 -10.66 6.33
C ALA A 103 16.79 -10.74 5.26
N ASN A 104 16.80 -9.84 4.26
CA ASN A 104 17.90 -9.72 3.31
C ASN A 104 19.08 -8.87 3.86
N ALA A 105 18.84 -7.95 4.79
CA ALA A 105 19.89 -7.12 5.40
C ALA A 105 20.68 -7.78 6.56
N ASN A 106 20.22 -8.91 7.11
CA ASN A 106 20.92 -9.64 8.18
C ASN A 106 21.66 -10.91 7.74
N SER A 107 22.04 -10.99 6.47
CA SER A 107 23.07 -11.95 6.06
C SER A 107 24.45 -11.38 6.40
N SER A 108 24.78 -11.33 7.70
CA SER A 108 26.18 -11.25 8.11
C SER A 108 26.90 -12.49 7.57
N PRO A 109 28.15 -12.38 7.06
CA PRO A 109 28.83 -13.47 6.38
C PRO A 109 29.15 -14.59 7.38
N VAL A 110 28.37 -15.67 7.37
CA VAL A 110 28.80 -16.92 7.97
C VAL A 110 29.88 -17.51 7.07
N VAL A 111 31.13 -17.30 7.46
CA VAL A 111 32.29 -18.02 6.94
C VAL A 111 32.02 -19.52 7.12
N GLY A 112 31.73 -20.21 6.02
CA GLY A 112 31.15 -21.55 6.13
C GLY A 112 31.05 -22.30 4.81
N LYS A 113 32.16 -22.37 4.07
CA LYS A 113 32.50 -23.42 3.08
C LYS A 113 31.51 -23.59 1.90
N GLN A 114 31.96 -23.05 0.78
CA GLN A 114 31.76 -23.53 -0.59
C GLN A 114 31.49 -25.05 -0.68
N ASP A 115 30.32 -25.41 -1.24
CA ASP A 115 30.17 -26.55 -2.15
C ASP A 115 29.12 -26.21 -3.20
N GLY A 116 29.38 -26.59 -4.45
CA GLY A 116 28.95 -25.88 -5.65
C GLY A 116 27.49 -26.09 -6.07
N SER A 117 26.93 -25.06 -6.73
CA SER A 117 26.65 -25.10 -8.17
C SER A 117 25.80 -23.90 -8.59
N ASN A 118 26.34 -23.17 -9.56
CA ASN A 118 25.84 -21.97 -10.21
C ASN A 118 24.36 -22.02 -10.60
N ASN A 119 23.70 -20.86 -10.54
CA ASN A 119 22.85 -20.46 -11.66
C ASN A 119 22.99 -18.97 -11.98
N THR A 120 24.08 -18.63 -12.68
CA THR A 120 24.21 -17.35 -13.39
C THR A 120 23.58 -17.55 -14.77
N ILE A 121 22.38 -17.04 -14.98
CA ILE A 121 21.84 -16.85 -16.32
C ILE A 121 22.13 -15.40 -16.70
N ILE A 122 23.18 -15.17 -17.49
CA ILE A 122 23.23 -14.00 -18.35
C ILE A 122 23.71 -14.47 -19.72
N GLY A 123 22.74 -14.65 -20.61
CA GLY A 123 22.98 -14.94 -22.00
C GLY A 123 23.51 -13.71 -22.72
N THR A 124 24.71 -13.81 -23.26
CA THR A 124 25.09 -13.09 -24.49
C THR A 124 26.25 -13.86 -25.13
N GLN A 125 25.94 -14.64 -26.17
CA GLN A 125 26.95 -15.28 -27.01
C GLN A 125 27.58 -14.21 -27.90
N VAL A 126 28.85 -13.87 -27.65
CA VAL A 126 29.71 -13.18 -28.60
C VAL A 126 30.87 -14.12 -28.95
N ASN A 127 30.77 -14.74 -30.12
CA ASN A 127 31.81 -15.58 -30.68
C ASN A 127 32.74 -14.68 -31.51
N LEU A 128 33.90 -14.33 -30.95
CA LEU A 128 35.05 -13.83 -31.70
C LEU A 128 36.14 -14.90 -31.72
N GLY A 129 36.09 -15.75 -32.73
CA GLY A 129 37.17 -15.87 -33.71
C GLY A 129 38.48 -16.57 -33.34
N LYS A 130 38.72 -17.67 -34.08
CA LYS A 130 39.93 -18.03 -34.87
C LYS A 130 41.31 -17.99 -34.21
N GLU A 131 41.92 -19.18 -34.14
CA GLU A 131 43.28 -19.49 -34.61
C GLU A 131 43.27 -20.82 -35.38
#